data_AF-A0A9W9ZM85-F1
#
_entry.id   AF-A0A9W9ZM85-F1
#
_cell.length_a   1.000
_cell.length_b   1.000
_cell.length_c   1.000
_cell.angle_alpha   90.00
_cell.angle_beta   90.00
_cell.angle_gamma   90.00
#
_symmetry.space_group_name_H-M   'P 1'
#
loop_
_entity.id
_entity.type
_entity.pdbx_description
1 polymer ?
#
loop_
_entity_poly.entity_id
_entity_poly.type
_entity_poly.pdbx_seq_one_letter_code
_entity_poly.pdbx_strand_id
1 'polypeptide(L)'
;MSISQFFELSYMATLSPEHRTLNMTDARESCENLRVYSDEARHELELLERTWLIDEFEQSLKSVQNYKSTLEHLLREAPDLVQYLQLYAAVLTGDYPTWKYNKKIVAEWDAEADPASPIPSLIPWQGPFHVSLNAAESTVLLFRPFFELFYKAIFGRNKVLPKRPKSHKIVTIITAAFGGWTIIRHEVLRLFGTVCKDPEYMLLHNLFEEILPLIFYLYHTVFRGGDLQQWLDVLFRMSLLFITFRRRNYDKATLCQLSDMVYHMRENRALTAIMEQHLCILTEKKVEIFHSVLRRLVAKTIFHIVVGKPLLKQTITVSYLILFKHS
;
A
#
# COMPACT_ATOMS: atom_id res chain seq x y z
N MET A 1 -17.58 10.35 -9.45
CA MET A 1 -18.53 9.23 -9.67
C MET A 1 -19.61 9.32 -8.60
N SER A 2 -20.90 9.16 -8.90
CA SER A 2 -21.90 9.07 -7.83
C SER A 2 -21.72 7.77 -7.05
N ILE A 3 -22.13 7.73 -5.77
CA ILE A 3 -22.09 6.49 -4.98
C ILE A 3 -22.92 5.37 -5.65
N SER A 4 -23.99 5.72 -6.37
CA SER A 4 -24.78 4.74 -7.14
C SER A 4 -23.96 4.10 -8.27
N GLN A 5 -23.29 4.91 -9.10
CA GLN A 5 -22.44 4.43 -10.20
C GLN A 5 -21.29 3.56 -9.70
N PHE A 6 -20.78 3.84 -8.50
CA PHE A 6 -19.72 3.07 -7.88
C PHE A 6 -20.12 1.61 -7.62
N PHE A 7 -21.36 1.36 -7.19
CA PHE A 7 -21.86 0.00 -6.93
C PHE A 7 -22.40 -0.70 -8.18
N GLU A 8 -22.73 0.06 -9.23
CA GLU A 8 -23.27 -0.48 -10.49
C GLU A 8 -22.19 -1.06 -11.41
N LEU A 9 -20.96 -0.54 -11.33
CA LEU A 9 -19.85 -0.92 -12.20
C LEU A 9 -18.75 -1.68 -11.45
N SER A 10 -18.29 -2.79 -12.05
CA SER A 10 -17.04 -3.43 -11.66
C SER A 10 -15.86 -2.50 -11.89
N TYR A 11 -14.77 -2.68 -11.16
CA TYR A 11 -13.56 -1.90 -11.34
C TYR A 11 -13.02 -2.03 -12.77
N MET A 12 -13.08 -3.22 -13.38
CA MET A 12 -12.73 -3.41 -14.80
C MET A 12 -13.55 -2.50 -15.74
N ALA A 13 -14.83 -2.28 -15.43
CA ALA A 13 -15.70 -1.43 -16.23
C ALA A 13 -15.43 0.07 -16.04
N THR A 14 -14.77 0.49 -14.96
CA THR A 14 -14.38 1.89 -14.74
C THR A 14 -13.05 2.25 -15.42
N LEU A 15 -12.22 1.25 -15.77
CA LEU A 15 -10.95 1.46 -16.45
C LEU A 15 -11.13 2.01 -17.87
N SER A 16 -10.18 2.79 -18.35
CA SER A 16 -10.09 3.17 -19.77
C SER A 16 -9.90 1.94 -20.68
N PRO A 17 -10.20 2.01 -21.99
CA PRO A 17 -9.99 0.90 -22.91
C PRO A 17 -8.57 0.32 -22.89
N GLU A 18 -7.54 1.17 -22.82
CA GLU A 18 -6.12 0.78 -22.76
C GLU A 18 -5.79 -0.02 -21.51
N HIS A 19 -6.42 0.32 -20.38
CA HIS A 19 -6.21 -0.36 -19.10
C HIS A 19 -7.02 -1.67 -18.96
N ARG A 20 -7.88 -1.99 -19.94
CA ARG A 20 -8.65 -3.25 -19.99
C ARG A 20 -7.93 -4.36 -20.76
N THR A 21 -6.78 -4.07 -21.34
CA THR A 21 -5.99 -5.02 -22.14
C THR A 21 -4.56 -5.12 -21.60
N LEU A 22 -4.06 -6.35 -21.46
CA LEU A 22 -2.65 -6.59 -21.14
C LEU A 22 -2.06 -7.46 -22.25
N ASN A 23 -1.12 -6.92 -23.04
CA ASN A 23 -0.49 -7.69 -24.11
C ASN A 23 0.45 -8.73 -23.49
N MET A 24 0.00 -9.99 -23.43
CA MET A 24 0.78 -11.08 -22.86
C MET A 24 1.89 -11.61 -23.75
N THR A 25 1.95 -11.21 -25.04
CA THR A 25 3.08 -11.55 -25.91
C THR A 25 4.34 -10.79 -25.52
N ASP A 26 4.19 -9.55 -25.05
CA ASP A 26 5.21 -8.80 -24.31
C ASP A 26 4.64 -8.32 -22.97
N ALA A 27 4.49 -9.28 -22.05
CA ALA A 27 3.94 -9.03 -20.73
C ALA A 27 4.81 -8.05 -19.91
N ARG A 28 6.12 -7.99 -20.19
CA ARG A 28 7.04 -7.11 -19.48
C ARG A 28 6.79 -5.67 -19.89
N GLU A 29 6.87 -5.38 -21.19
CA GLU A 29 6.63 -4.03 -21.72
C GLU A 29 5.23 -3.55 -21.34
N SER A 30 4.23 -4.43 -21.44
CA SER A 30 2.86 -4.08 -21.07
C SER A 30 2.72 -3.74 -19.59
N CYS A 31 3.39 -4.49 -18.71
CA CYS A 31 3.42 -4.14 -17.29
C CYS A 31 4.16 -2.83 -17.04
N GLU A 32 5.26 -2.56 -17.74
CA GLU A 32 6.02 -1.30 -17.64
C GLU A 32 5.22 -0.09 -18.14
N ASN A 33 4.34 -0.27 -19.14
CA ASN A 33 3.48 0.78 -19.67
C ASN A 33 2.25 1.06 -18.80
N LEU A 34 1.62 0.01 -18.27
CA LEU A 34 0.39 0.13 -17.48
C LEU A 34 0.65 0.49 -16.01
N ARG A 35 1.86 0.20 -15.52
CA ARG A 35 2.27 0.53 -14.16
C ARG A 35 3.22 1.70 -14.21
N VAL A 36 3.07 2.62 -13.27
CA VAL A 36 3.84 3.87 -13.24
C VAL A 36 5.22 3.63 -12.60
N TYR A 37 5.98 2.69 -13.17
CA TYR A 37 7.35 2.35 -12.74
C TYR A 37 8.40 3.26 -13.36
N SER A 38 8.11 3.85 -14.53
CA SER A 38 9.12 4.31 -15.49
C SER A 38 9.29 5.83 -15.59
N ASP A 39 8.49 6.64 -14.88
CA ASP A 39 8.73 8.08 -14.81
C ASP A 39 9.90 8.35 -13.84
N GLU A 40 10.91 9.09 -14.30
CA GLU A 40 12.12 9.45 -13.55
C GLU A 40 11.78 10.10 -12.19
N ALA A 41 10.73 10.92 -12.14
CA ALA A 41 10.26 11.53 -10.89
C ALA A 41 9.76 10.49 -9.86
N ARG A 42 9.22 9.37 -10.34
CA ARG A 42 8.70 8.28 -9.51
C ARG A 42 9.69 7.14 -9.34
N HIS A 43 10.76 7.08 -10.14
CA HIS A 43 11.86 6.15 -9.92
C HIS A 43 12.58 6.42 -8.59
N GLU A 44 12.66 7.69 -8.17
CA GLU A 44 13.16 8.10 -6.85
C GLU A 44 12.50 7.28 -5.73
N LEU A 45 11.20 6.97 -5.84
CA LEU A 45 10.48 6.24 -4.79
C LEU A 45 10.98 4.80 -4.59
N GLU A 46 11.73 4.25 -5.54
CA GLU A 46 12.41 2.95 -5.43
C GLU A 46 13.87 3.08 -4.96
N LEU A 47 14.36 4.31 -4.78
CA LEU A 47 15.70 4.66 -4.29
C LEU A 47 15.63 5.22 -2.86
N LEU A 48 16.79 5.39 -2.23
CA LEU A 48 16.91 6.01 -0.90
C LEU A 48 17.62 7.37 -0.95
N GLU A 49 17.86 7.92 -2.15
CA GLU A 49 18.71 9.11 -2.36
C GLU A 49 18.21 10.36 -1.64
N ARG A 50 16.88 10.54 -1.51
CA ARG A 50 16.28 11.67 -0.79
C ARG A 50 15.70 11.29 0.57
N THR A 51 16.13 10.17 1.12
CA THR A 51 15.67 9.66 2.42
C THR A 51 16.70 9.94 3.49
N TRP A 52 16.26 10.41 4.65
CA TRP A 52 17.12 10.59 5.82
C TRP A 52 16.90 9.43 6.78
N LEU A 53 17.97 8.70 7.09
CA LEU A 53 17.95 7.76 8.21
C LEU A 53 18.20 8.57 9.48
N ILE A 54 17.21 8.57 10.39
CA ILE A 54 17.35 9.22 11.70
C ILE A 54 18.17 8.32 12.64
N ASP A 55 17.75 7.06 12.80
CA ASP A 55 18.49 6.07 13.57
C ASP A 55 18.06 4.63 13.21
N GLU A 56 18.88 3.65 13.62
CA GLU A 56 18.61 2.22 13.58
C GLU A 56 18.82 1.61 14.97
N PHE A 57 17.75 1.13 15.59
CA PHE A 57 17.83 0.48 16.91
C PHE A 57 16.84 -0.69 17.05
N GLU A 58 17.16 -1.62 17.94
CA GLU A 58 16.31 -2.76 18.25
C GLU A 58 15.22 -2.37 19.25
N GLN A 59 13.95 -2.65 18.91
CA GLN A 59 12.82 -2.41 19.80
C GLN A 59 11.68 -3.41 19.54
N SER A 60 11.02 -3.87 20.60
CA SER A 60 9.90 -4.79 20.49
C SER A 60 8.60 -4.06 20.15
N LEU A 61 8.18 -4.00 18.89
CA LEU A 61 6.97 -3.27 18.47
C LEU A 61 5.65 -4.02 18.64
N LYS A 62 5.35 -4.42 19.88
CA LYS A 62 4.17 -5.24 20.19
C LYS A 62 3.11 -4.53 21.02
N SER A 63 3.36 -3.30 21.47
CA SER A 63 2.45 -2.54 22.33
C SER A 63 2.54 -1.03 22.08
N VAL A 64 1.51 -0.30 22.51
CA VAL A 64 1.50 1.18 22.50
C VAL A 64 2.72 1.74 23.21
N GLN A 65 3.10 1.16 24.36
CA GLN A 65 4.24 1.65 25.14
C GLN A 65 5.54 1.53 24.36
N ASN A 66 5.74 0.44 23.61
CA ASN A 66 6.94 0.30 22.79
C ASN A 66 6.98 1.33 21.65
N TYR A 67 5.83 1.66 21.06
CA TYR A 67 5.75 2.73 20.07
C TYR A 67 5.96 4.11 20.67
N LYS A 68 5.46 4.38 21.89
CA LYS A 68 5.76 5.63 22.63
C LYS A 68 7.26 5.78 22.85
N SER A 69 7.92 4.75 23.39
CA SER A 69 9.37 4.78 23.60
C SER A 69 10.17 4.91 22.30
N THR A 70 9.67 4.35 21.19
CA THR A 70 10.28 4.53 19.86
C THR A 70 10.16 5.98 19.38
N LEU A 71 8.98 6.58 19.56
CA LEU A 71 8.72 7.98 19.24
C LEU A 71 9.57 8.93 20.07
N GLU A 72 9.66 8.71 21.38
CA GLU A 72 10.51 9.47 22.29
C GLU A 72 11.98 9.40 21.88
N HIS A 73 12.45 8.21 21.47
CA HIS A 73 13.80 8.03 20.94
C HIS A 73 14.00 8.82 19.64
N LEU A 74 13.11 8.69 18.67
CA LEU A 74 13.17 9.43 17.41
C LEU A 74 13.26 10.94 17.62
N LEU A 75 12.40 11.49 18.49
CA LEU A 75 12.35 12.92 18.77
C LEU A 75 13.60 13.39 19.52
N ARG A 76 14.24 12.52 20.31
CA ARG A 76 15.53 12.81 20.96
C ARG A 76 16.68 12.85 19.95
N GLU A 77 16.74 11.87 19.04
CA GLU A 77 17.80 11.76 18.04
C GLU A 77 17.66 12.80 16.91
N ALA A 78 16.45 13.35 16.70
CA ALA A 78 16.19 14.40 15.71
C ALA A 78 15.59 15.68 16.34
N PRO A 79 16.37 16.51 17.06
CA PRO A 79 15.89 17.78 17.61
C PRO A 79 15.32 18.75 16.55
N ASP A 80 15.87 18.73 15.34
CA ASP A 80 15.37 19.53 14.21
C ASP A 80 13.95 19.10 13.79
N LEU A 81 13.62 17.81 13.91
CA LEU A 81 12.27 17.31 13.68
C LEU A 81 11.32 17.81 14.76
N VAL A 82 11.76 17.87 16.03
CA VAL A 82 10.95 18.47 17.11
C VAL A 82 10.64 19.93 16.79
N GLN A 83 11.65 20.73 16.43
CA GLN A 83 11.46 22.13 16.05
C GLN A 83 10.50 22.29 14.86
N TYR A 84 10.62 21.41 13.87
CA TYR A 84 9.69 21.37 12.73
C TYR A 84 8.25 21.06 13.20
N LEU A 85 8.07 20.06 14.06
CA LEU A 85 6.75 19.63 14.56
C LEU A 85 6.06 20.66 15.45
N GLN A 86 6.80 21.62 16.02
CA GLN A 86 6.21 22.77 16.73
C GLN A 86 5.51 23.76 15.77
N LEU A 87 5.88 23.75 14.49
CA LEU A 87 5.37 24.70 13.49
C LEU A 87 4.51 24.03 12.40
N TYR A 88 4.73 22.74 12.17
CA TYR A 88 4.20 22.03 11.02
C TYR A 88 3.77 20.61 11.41
N ALA A 89 2.86 20.04 10.63
CA ALA A 89 2.53 18.63 10.74
C ALA A 89 3.47 17.75 9.90
N ALA A 90 3.67 16.50 10.33
CA ALA A 90 4.38 15.49 9.55
C ALA A 90 3.52 14.23 9.40
N VAL A 91 3.51 13.66 8.19
CA VAL A 91 2.77 12.44 7.91
C VAL A 91 3.61 11.24 8.33
N LEU A 92 3.01 10.36 9.13
CA LEU A 92 3.64 9.20 9.72
C LEU A 92 3.10 7.91 9.11
N THR A 93 3.75 7.44 8.06
CA THR A 93 3.27 6.29 7.28
C THR A 93 3.74 4.99 7.90
N GLY A 94 2.83 4.02 8.01
CA GLY A 94 3.18 2.70 8.53
C GLY A 94 2.12 1.65 8.26
N ASP A 95 2.55 0.40 8.20
CA ASP A 95 1.66 -0.75 8.11
C ASP A 95 0.95 -1.03 9.44
N TYR A 96 0.21 -2.12 9.52
CA TYR A 96 -0.32 -2.57 10.80
C TYR A 96 0.72 -3.43 11.55
N PRO A 97 1.07 -3.13 12.82
CA PRO A 97 0.34 -2.27 13.75
C PRO A 97 0.90 -0.84 13.90
N THR A 98 1.93 -0.46 13.15
CA THR A 98 2.56 0.86 13.17
C THR A 98 1.54 1.99 13.09
N TRP A 99 0.67 1.99 12.09
CA TRP A 99 -0.40 2.97 11.94
C TRP A 99 -1.33 2.98 13.15
N LYS A 100 -1.77 1.80 13.61
CA LYS A 100 -2.73 1.66 14.72
C LYS A 100 -2.18 2.26 16.02
N TYR A 101 -0.95 1.92 16.38
CA TYR A 101 -0.39 2.35 17.66
C TYR A 101 -0.03 3.83 17.64
N ASN A 102 0.51 4.35 16.54
CA ASN A 102 0.73 5.80 16.41
C ASN A 102 -0.60 6.57 16.46
N LYS A 103 -1.64 6.08 15.79
CA LYS A 103 -3.00 6.65 15.90
C LYS A 103 -3.52 6.66 17.32
N LYS A 104 -3.30 5.57 18.06
CA LYS A 104 -3.68 5.47 19.46
C LYS A 104 -2.90 6.46 20.34
N ILE A 105 -1.60 6.65 20.09
CA ILE A 105 -0.76 7.60 20.82
C ILE A 105 -1.25 9.04 20.62
N VAL A 106 -1.55 9.43 19.38
CA VAL A 106 -2.09 10.77 19.08
C VAL A 106 -3.48 10.96 19.71
N ALA A 107 -4.35 9.95 19.63
CA ALA A 107 -5.71 10.04 20.17
C ALA A 107 -5.78 10.06 21.71
N GLU A 108 -4.78 9.46 22.39
CA GLU A 108 -4.68 9.43 23.85
C GLU A 108 -3.75 10.53 24.39
N TRP A 109 -3.28 11.46 23.55
CA TRP A 109 -2.50 12.60 24.02
C TRP A 109 -3.37 13.55 24.85
N ASP A 110 -2.80 14.02 25.95
CA ASP A 110 -3.43 14.95 26.88
C ASP A 110 -2.73 16.30 26.81
N ALA A 111 -3.45 17.29 26.27
CA ALA A 111 -2.97 18.65 26.10
C ALA A 111 -2.72 19.39 27.43
N GLU A 112 -3.41 19.00 28.50
CA GLU A 112 -3.22 19.62 29.82
C GLU A 112 -1.98 19.07 30.52
N ALA A 113 -1.72 17.76 30.37
CA ALA A 113 -0.58 17.10 30.99
C ALA A 113 0.74 17.35 30.24
N ASP A 114 0.71 17.44 28.91
CA ASP A 114 1.90 17.66 28.07
C ASP A 114 1.61 18.64 26.91
N PRO A 115 1.44 19.95 27.20
CA PRO A 115 1.08 20.96 26.20
C PRO A 115 2.19 21.24 25.19
N ALA A 116 3.45 20.95 25.53
CA ALA A 116 4.59 21.20 24.66
C ALA A 116 4.89 20.03 23.70
N SER A 117 4.13 18.93 23.82
CA SER A 117 4.36 17.71 23.04
C SER A 117 4.22 17.97 21.54
N PRO A 118 5.18 17.52 20.71
CA PRO A 118 5.04 17.55 19.25
C PRO A 118 4.13 16.43 18.71
N ILE A 119 3.66 15.53 19.58
CA ILE A 119 2.84 14.36 19.21
C ILE A 119 1.59 14.69 18.38
N PRO A 120 0.80 15.74 18.69
CA PRO A 120 -0.40 16.08 17.92
C PRO A 120 -0.12 16.48 16.47
N SER A 121 1.10 16.95 16.20
CA SER A 121 1.55 17.33 14.86
C SER A 121 1.88 16.12 13.98
N LEU A 122 1.91 14.91 14.54
CA LEU A 122 2.07 13.69 13.76
C LEU A 122 0.72 13.24 13.22
N ILE A 123 0.68 12.92 11.92
CA ILE A 123 -0.52 12.44 11.23
C ILE A 123 -0.31 10.99 10.82
N PRO A 124 -0.82 10.02 11.60
CA PRO A 124 -0.75 8.61 11.27
C PRO A 124 -1.40 8.31 9.91
N TRP A 125 -0.69 7.60 9.05
CA TRP A 125 -1.13 7.28 7.71
C TRP A 125 -0.95 5.80 7.41
N GLN A 126 -2.02 5.13 6.99
CA GLN A 126 -1.98 3.71 6.70
C GLN A 126 -1.10 3.46 5.47
N GLY A 127 -0.11 2.57 5.63
CA GLY A 127 0.86 2.21 4.62
C GLY A 127 0.24 1.67 3.32
N PRO A 128 0.25 2.44 2.22
CA PRO A 128 -0.39 2.05 0.96
C PRO A 128 0.27 0.82 0.33
N PHE A 129 1.56 0.62 0.57
CA PHE A 129 2.29 -0.53 0.05
C PHE A 129 1.80 -1.82 0.70
N HIS A 130 1.66 -1.83 2.04
CA HIS A 130 1.15 -2.99 2.76
C HIS A 130 -0.34 -3.23 2.54
N VAL A 131 -1.14 -2.19 2.33
CA VAL A 131 -2.54 -2.35 1.87
C VAL A 131 -2.58 -3.19 0.59
N SER A 132 -1.73 -2.89 -0.39
CA SER A 132 -1.65 -3.68 -1.63
C SER A 132 -1.14 -5.11 -1.41
N LEU A 133 -0.07 -5.30 -0.63
CA LEU A 133 0.45 -6.63 -0.34
C LEU A 133 -0.56 -7.53 0.37
N ASN A 134 -1.27 -6.98 1.36
CA ASN A 134 -2.28 -7.72 2.13
C ASN A 134 -3.48 -8.10 1.27
N ALA A 135 -3.89 -7.22 0.34
CA ALA A 135 -4.95 -7.53 -0.63
C ALA A 135 -4.54 -8.66 -1.56
N ALA A 136 -3.35 -8.55 -2.15
CA ALA A 136 -2.80 -9.55 -3.06
C ALA A 136 -2.66 -10.94 -2.40
N GLU A 137 -2.09 -10.98 -1.18
CA GLU A 137 -1.99 -12.22 -0.40
C GLU A 137 -3.39 -12.81 -0.12
N SER A 138 -4.32 -11.99 0.38
CA SER A 138 -5.66 -12.44 0.75
C SER A 138 -6.41 -13.02 -0.45
N THR A 139 -6.30 -12.39 -1.62
CA THR A 139 -6.91 -12.89 -2.86
C THR A 139 -6.35 -14.26 -3.25
N VAL A 140 -5.04 -14.45 -3.23
CA VAL A 140 -4.45 -15.76 -3.58
C VAL A 140 -4.86 -16.85 -2.59
N LEU A 141 -4.99 -16.52 -1.31
CA LEU A 141 -5.37 -17.48 -0.27
C LEU A 141 -6.86 -17.81 -0.27
N LEU A 142 -7.74 -16.83 -0.51
CA LEU A 142 -9.20 -17.06 -0.54
C LEU A 142 -9.62 -17.77 -1.81
N PHE A 143 -9.02 -17.44 -2.95
CA PHE A 143 -9.27 -18.08 -4.24
C PHE A 143 -8.25 -19.20 -4.52
N ARG A 144 -7.70 -19.81 -3.46
CA ARG A 144 -6.64 -20.84 -3.56
C ARG A 144 -7.02 -22.01 -4.48
N PRO A 145 -8.26 -22.55 -4.50
CA PRO A 145 -8.62 -23.60 -5.44
C PRO A 145 -8.39 -23.21 -6.91
N PHE A 146 -8.75 -21.98 -7.29
CA PHE A 146 -8.47 -21.45 -8.61
C PHE A 146 -6.96 -21.28 -8.83
N PHE A 147 -6.26 -20.61 -7.91
CA PHE A 147 -4.84 -20.32 -8.08
C PHE A 147 -3.96 -21.58 -8.06
N GLU A 148 -4.35 -22.66 -7.39
CA GLU A 148 -3.62 -23.93 -7.46
C GLU A 148 -3.71 -24.59 -8.84
N LEU A 149 -4.90 -24.58 -9.45
CA LEU A 149 -5.09 -25.05 -10.82
C LEU A 149 -4.32 -24.18 -11.81
N PHE A 150 -4.45 -22.87 -11.66
CA PHE A 150 -3.76 -21.89 -12.51
C PHE A 150 -2.23 -21.99 -12.40
N TYR A 151 -1.72 -22.15 -11.17
CA TYR A 151 -0.28 -22.32 -10.92
C TYR A 151 0.28 -23.56 -11.62
N LYS A 152 -0.44 -24.70 -11.56
CA LYS A 152 -0.06 -25.93 -12.28
C LYS A 152 -0.12 -25.77 -13.79
N ALA A 153 -1.11 -25.03 -14.29
CA ALA A 153 -1.23 -24.77 -15.72
C ALA A 153 -0.03 -23.95 -16.25
N ILE A 154 0.41 -22.94 -15.51
CA ILE A 154 1.53 -22.06 -15.93
C ILE A 154 2.89 -22.73 -15.71
N PHE A 155 3.14 -23.28 -14.52
CA PHE A 155 4.49 -23.72 -14.12
C PHE A 155 4.72 -25.23 -14.28
N GLY A 156 3.69 -25.98 -14.68
CA GLY A 156 3.73 -27.42 -14.92
C GLY A 156 3.01 -28.23 -13.84
N ARG A 157 2.47 -29.39 -14.25
CA ARG A 157 1.57 -30.25 -13.43
C ARG A 157 2.18 -30.70 -12.10
N ASN A 158 3.51 -30.85 -12.05
CA ASN A 158 4.24 -31.29 -10.85
C ASN A 158 4.56 -30.14 -9.87
N LYS A 159 4.18 -28.90 -10.19
CA LYS A 159 4.42 -27.74 -9.31
C LYS A 159 3.24 -27.55 -8.36
N VAL A 160 3.56 -27.17 -7.12
CA VAL A 160 2.58 -26.91 -6.06
C VAL A 160 2.70 -25.46 -5.62
N LEU A 161 1.57 -24.75 -5.57
CA LEU A 161 1.51 -23.42 -4.99
C LEU A 161 1.83 -23.53 -3.48
N PRO A 162 2.92 -22.92 -2.98
CA PRO A 162 3.27 -23.02 -1.58
C PRO A 162 2.14 -22.53 -0.67
N LYS A 163 2.00 -23.12 0.52
CA LYS A 163 1.00 -22.67 1.52
C LYS A 163 1.18 -21.19 1.91
N ARG A 164 2.42 -20.72 1.90
CA ARG A 164 2.81 -19.31 2.10
C ARG A 164 3.69 -18.87 0.93
N PRO A 165 3.08 -18.48 -0.21
CA PRO A 165 3.85 -18.07 -1.38
C PRO A 165 4.59 -16.77 -1.08
N LYS A 166 5.85 -16.65 -1.54
CA LYS A 166 6.62 -15.42 -1.44
C LYS A 166 5.95 -14.31 -2.27
N SER A 167 6.10 -13.04 -1.87
CA SER A 167 5.43 -11.89 -2.51
C SER A 167 5.64 -11.82 -4.02
N HIS A 168 6.85 -12.10 -4.53
CA HIS A 168 7.09 -12.14 -5.98
C HIS A 168 6.24 -13.19 -6.69
N LYS A 169 6.01 -14.37 -6.08
CA LYS A 169 5.14 -15.40 -6.66
C LYS A 169 3.69 -14.96 -6.72
N ILE A 170 3.21 -14.30 -5.65
CA ILE A 170 1.85 -13.73 -5.59
C ILE A 170 1.67 -12.71 -6.71
N VAL A 171 2.58 -11.75 -6.85
CA VAL A 171 2.51 -10.72 -7.89
C VAL A 171 2.55 -11.34 -9.28
N THR A 172 3.42 -12.33 -9.53
CA THR A 172 3.48 -13.03 -10.82
C THR A 172 2.17 -13.71 -11.18
N ILE A 173 1.56 -14.47 -10.25
CA ILE A 173 0.32 -15.20 -10.58
C ILE A 173 -0.90 -14.29 -10.69
N ILE A 174 -0.97 -13.20 -9.92
CA ILE A 174 -2.02 -12.18 -10.08
C ILE A 174 -1.89 -11.51 -11.44
N THR A 175 -0.67 -11.12 -11.82
CA THR A 175 -0.37 -10.51 -13.13
C THR A 175 -0.76 -11.45 -14.27
N ALA A 176 -0.35 -12.73 -14.19
CA ALA A 176 -0.71 -13.72 -15.19
C ALA A 176 -2.22 -14.00 -15.24
N ALA A 177 -2.91 -14.04 -14.09
CA ALA A 177 -4.35 -14.28 -14.03
C ALA A 177 -5.13 -13.12 -14.64
N PHE A 178 -4.74 -11.87 -14.32
CA PHE A 178 -5.34 -10.69 -14.91
C PHE A 178 -5.08 -10.64 -16.42
N GLY A 179 -3.84 -10.87 -16.85
CA GLY A 179 -3.49 -10.93 -18.27
C GLY A 179 -4.26 -11.99 -19.04
N GLY A 180 -4.29 -13.21 -18.51
CA GLY A 180 -5.08 -14.31 -19.08
C GLY A 180 -6.57 -13.98 -19.17
N TRP A 181 -7.12 -13.32 -18.14
CA TRP A 181 -8.49 -12.82 -18.20
C TRP A 181 -8.69 -11.85 -19.36
N THR A 182 -7.80 -10.86 -19.55
CA THR A 182 -7.97 -9.88 -20.64
C THR A 182 -8.02 -10.51 -22.04
N ILE A 183 -7.41 -11.70 -22.23
CA ILE A 183 -7.45 -12.45 -23.49
C ILE A 183 -8.82 -13.12 -23.72
N ILE A 184 -9.37 -13.78 -22.70
CA ILE A 184 -10.58 -14.60 -22.83
C ILE A 184 -11.87 -13.87 -22.42
N ARG A 185 -11.75 -12.69 -21.80
CA ARG A 185 -12.84 -11.93 -21.17
C ARG A 185 -14.04 -11.77 -22.09
N HIS A 186 -13.83 -11.32 -23.32
CA HIS A 186 -14.92 -11.07 -24.27
C HIS A 186 -15.75 -12.33 -24.50
N GLU A 187 -15.09 -13.46 -24.75
CA GLU A 187 -15.76 -14.71 -25.08
C GLU A 187 -16.49 -15.30 -23.87
N VAL A 188 -15.90 -15.22 -22.69
CA VAL A 188 -16.55 -15.65 -21.44
C VAL A 188 -17.79 -14.79 -21.15
N LEU A 189 -17.69 -13.46 -21.24
CA LEU A 189 -18.83 -12.57 -21.01
C LEU A 189 -19.92 -12.73 -22.08
N ARG A 190 -19.56 -13.01 -23.33
CA ARG A 190 -20.52 -13.31 -24.40
C ARG A 190 -21.33 -14.57 -24.11
N LEU A 191 -20.70 -15.60 -23.56
CA LEU A 191 -21.34 -16.89 -23.28
C LEU A 191 -22.09 -16.90 -21.93
N PHE A 192 -21.56 -16.23 -20.91
CA PHE A 192 -22.04 -16.37 -19.53
C PHE A 192 -22.47 -15.05 -18.87
N GLY A 193 -22.05 -13.90 -19.41
CA GLY A 193 -22.03 -12.57 -18.76
C GLY A 193 -23.18 -12.27 -17.83
N THR A 194 -24.37 -12.04 -18.37
CA THR A 194 -25.57 -11.70 -17.58
C THR A 194 -26.49 -12.90 -17.33
N VAL A 195 -26.28 -13.99 -18.06
CA VAL A 195 -27.17 -15.16 -18.10
C VAL A 195 -26.85 -16.15 -16.99
N CYS A 196 -25.56 -16.36 -16.68
CA CYS A 196 -25.14 -17.31 -15.67
C CYS A 196 -25.25 -16.67 -14.27
N LYS A 197 -26.05 -17.29 -13.40
CA LYS A 197 -26.21 -16.89 -11.99
C LYS A 197 -25.66 -17.94 -11.02
N ASP A 198 -24.93 -18.91 -11.55
CA ASP A 198 -24.29 -19.95 -10.75
C ASP A 198 -23.31 -19.29 -9.74
N PRO A 199 -23.33 -19.69 -8.45
CA PRO A 199 -22.49 -19.07 -7.44
C PRO A 199 -20.99 -19.14 -7.75
N GLU A 200 -20.52 -20.22 -8.36
CA GLU A 200 -19.09 -20.43 -8.68
C GLU A 200 -18.67 -19.52 -9.83
N TYR A 201 -19.52 -19.39 -10.85
CA TYR A 201 -19.34 -18.40 -11.91
C TYR A 201 -19.35 -16.99 -11.34
N MET A 202 -20.32 -16.62 -10.51
CA MET A 202 -20.43 -15.27 -9.95
C MET A 202 -19.21 -14.92 -9.08
N LEU A 203 -18.69 -15.89 -8.33
CA LEU A 203 -17.48 -15.74 -7.53
C LEU A 203 -16.24 -15.51 -8.40
N LEU A 204 -16.06 -16.31 -9.45
CA LEU A 204 -14.95 -16.12 -10.40
C LEU A 204 -15.10 -14.83 -11.20
N HIS A 205 -16.31 -14.48 -11.63
CA HIS A 205 -16.59 -13.22 -12.30
C HIS A 205 -16.19 -12.04 -11.41
N ASN A 206 -16.52 -12.06 -10.11
CA ASN A 206 -16.06 -11.04 -9.16
C ASN A 206 -14.53 -11.04 -8.99
N LEU A 207 -13.88 -12.21 -8.95
CA LEU A 207 -12.41 -12.29 -8.93
C LEU A 207 -11.79 -11.56 -10.14
N PHE A 208 -12.32 -11.80 -11.33
CA PHE A 208 -11.76 -11.32 -12.59
C PHE A 208 -12.14 -9.88 -12.96
N GLU A 209 -13.38 -9.47 -12.70
CA GLU A 209 -13.88 -8.12 -13.06
C GLU A 209 -13.65 -7.08 -11.97
N GLU A 210 -13.57 -7.48 -10.70
CA GLU A 210 -13.37 -6.55 -9.59
C GLU A 210 -11.98 -6.70 -8.98
N ILE A 211 -11.69 -7.86 -8.40
CA ILE A 211 -10.58 -8.03 -7.45
C ILE A 211 -9.21 -7.97 -8.14
N LEU A 212 -9.02 -8.74 -9.22
CA LEU A 212 -7.76 -8.80 -9.93
C LEU A 212 -7.32 -7.45 -10.53
N PRO A 213 -8.15 -6.74 -11.32
CA PRO A 213 -7.77 -5.43 -11.83
C PRO A 213 -7.54 -4.43 -10.70
N LEU A 214 -8.37 -4.46 -9.65
CA LEU A 214 -8.22 -3.57 -8.50
C LEU A 214 -6.84 -3.73 -7.86
N ILE A 215 -6.44 -4.97 -7.55
CA ILE A 215 -5.14 -5.26 -6.93
C ILE A 215 -3.98 -4.97 -7.88
N PHE A 216 -4.14 -5.25 -9.18
CA PHE A 216 -3.10 -5.03 -10.18
C PHE A 216 -2.72 -3.54 -10.29
N TYR A 217 -3.72 -2.64 -10.26
CA TYR A 217 -3.52 -1.19 -10.42
C TYR A 217 -3.33 -0.42 -9.11
N LEU A 218 -3.81 -0.94 -7.97
CA LEU A 218 -3.88 -0.24 -6.68
C LEU A 218 -2.60 0.53 -6.29
N TYR A 219 -1.48 -0.17 -6.11
CA TYR A 219 -0.26 0.51 -5.66
C TYR A 219 0.46 1.15 -6.85
N HIS A 220 0.70 0.37 -7.90
CA HIS A 220 1.61 0.76 -8.97
C HIS A 220 1.07 1.80 -9.94
N THR A 221 -0.25 1.99 -9.99
CA THR A 221 -0.88 2.96 -10.91
C THR A 221 -1.69 3.99 -10.16
N VAL A 222 -2.57 3.57 -9.25
CA VAL A 222 -3.45 4.52 -8.54
C VAL A 222 -2.67 5.31 -7.50
N PHE A 223 -2.08 4.63 -6.50
CA PHE A 223 -1.33 5.33 -5.45
C PHE A 223 -0.11 6.07 -6.01
N ARG A 224 0.67 5.40 -6.86
CA ARG A 224 1.88 5.98 -7.47
C ARG A 224 1.58 7.04 -8.54
N GLY A 225 0.40 6.99 -9.16
CA GLY A 225 -0.09 8.03 -10.07
C GLY A 225 -0.26 9.36 -9.35
N GLY A 226 -0.70 9.33 -8.09
CA GLY A 226 -0.79 10.50 -7.21
C GLY A 226 -2.14 11.22 -7.26
N ASP A 227 -3.12 10.69 -8.01
CA ASP A 227 -4.46 11.27 -8.07
C ASP A 227 -5.24 10.97 -6.78
N LEU A 228 -5.50 12.00 -5.98
CA LEU A 228 -6.16 11.86 -4.67
C LEU A 228 -7.59 11.32 -4.79
N GLN A 229 -8.36 11.77 -5.79
CA GLN A 229 -9.74 11.34 -5.94
C GLN A 229 -9.82 9.87 -6.36
N GLN A 230 -8.98 9.47 -7.32
CA GLN A 230 -8.86 8.09 -7.75
C GLN A 230 -8.40 7.19 -6.60
N TRP A 231 -7.45 7.66 -5.78
CA TRP A 231 -7.02 6.94 -4.59
C TRP A 231 -8.15 6.75 -3.58
N LEU A 232 -8.95 7.78 -3.29
CA LEU A 232 -10.11 7.67 -2.39
C LEU A 232 -11.15 6.67 -2.91
N ASP A 233 -11.49 6.75 -4.19
CA ASP A 233 -12.46 5.85 -4.83
C ASP A 233 -11.99 4.39 -4.74
N VAL A 234 -10.71 4.14 -5.06
CA VAL A 234 -10.11 2.80 -5.00
C VAL A 234 -9.95 2.30 -3.57
N LEU A 235 -9.58 3.17 -2.63
CA LEU A 235 -9.43 2.81 -1.23
C LEU A 235 -10.79 2.47 -0.61
N PHE A 236 -11.88 3.10 -1.06
CA PHE A 236 -13.23 2.70 -0.71
C PHE A 236 -13.56 1.27 -1.18
N ARG A 237 -13.23 0.91 -2.44
CA ARG A 237 -13.36 -0.50 -2.94
C ARG A 237 -12.53 -1.46 -2.10
N MET A 238 -11.30 -1.05 -1.75
CA MET A 238 -10.40 -1.84 -0.90
C MET A 238 -10.96 -2.05 0.51
N SER A 239 -11.64 -1.05 1.08
CA SER A 239 -12.27 -1.20 2.40
C SER A 239 -13.37 -2.27 2.37
N LEU A 240 -14.22 -2.26 1.34
CA LEU A 240 -15.27 -3.27 1.14
C LEU A 240 -14.66 -4.67 0.92
N LEU A 241 -13.61 -4.76 0.12
CA LEU A 241 -12.89 -6.01 -0.12
C LEU A 241 -12.34 -6.59 1.18
N PHE A 242 -11.67 -5.78 2.03
CA PHE A 242 -11.14 -6.28 3.30
C PHE A 242 -12.22 -6.70 4.30
N ILE A 243 -13.35 -5.99 4.34
CA ILE A 243 -14.52 -6.37 5.14
C ILE A 243 -15.06 -7.73 4.66
N THR A 244 -15.31 -7.88 3.35
CA THR A 244 -15.82 -9.13 2.76
C THR A 244 -14.84 -10.29 2.98
N PHE A 245 -13.53 -10.04 2.85
CA PHE A 245 -12.48 -11.04 3.08
C PHE A 245 -12.27 -11.34 4.56
N ARG A 246 -12.87 -10.57 5.48
CA ARG A 246 -12.60 -10.61 6.93
C ARG A 246 -11.11 -10.55 7.21
N ARG A 247 -10.37 -9.70 6.48
CA ARG A 247 -8.92 -9.57 6.65
C ARG A 247 -8.64 -8.94 8.01
N ARG A 248 -8.21 -9.78 8.94
CA ARG A 248 -7.78 -9.36 10.28
C ARG A 248 -6.83 -8.18 10.17
N ASN A 249 -7.06 -7.18 11.01
CA ASN A 249 -6.33 -5.91 11.10
C ASN A 249 -6.67 -4.86 10.03
N TYR A 250 -7.20 -5.23 8.86
CA TYR A 250 -7.47 -4.29 7.76
C TYR A 250 -8.96 -4.04 7.50
N ASP A 251 -9.83 -4.97 7.93
CA ASP A 251 -11.29 -4.86 7.89
C ASP A 251 -11.83 -3.54 8.49
N LYS A 252 -11.14 -3.01 9.52
CA LYS A 252 -11.45 -1.69 10.10
C LYS A 252 -10.42 -0.62 9.75
N ALA A 253 -9.14 -0.98 9.65
CA ALA A 253 -8.07 0.02 9.51
C ALA A 253 -8.22 0.85 8.24
N THR A 254 -8.56 0.23 7.11
CA THR A 254 -8.71 0.94 5.84
C THR A 254 -9.93 1.86 5.84
N LEU A 255 -11.01 1.45 6.50
CA LEU A 255 -12.19 2.31 6.67
C LEU A 255 -11.90 3.49 7.61
N CYS A 256 -11.14 3.27 8.69
CA CYS A 256 -10.67 4.34 9.56
C CYS A 256 -9.77 5.32 8.81
N GLN A 257 -8.82 4.85 7.99
CA GLN A 257 -7.98 5.71 7.17
C GLN A 257 -8.81 6.58 6.22
N LEU A 258 -9.82 6.01 5.56
CA LEU A 258 -10.75 6.79 4.72
C LEU A 258 -11.46 7.87 5.52
N SER A 259 -11.95 7.54 6.71
CA SER A 259 -12.58 8.51 7.62
C SER A 259 -11.63 9.65 7.98
N ASP A 260 -10.37 9.33 8.30
CA ASP A 260 -9.34 10.32 8.64
C ASP A 260 -9.02 11.24 7.46
N MET A 261 -8.89 10.67 6.25
CA MET A 261 -8.66 11.44 5.03
C MET A 261 -9.82 12.41 4.76
N VAL A 262 -11.07 11.94 4.86
CA VAL A 262 -12.26 12.79 4.66
C VAL A 262 -12.34 13.89 5.71
N TYR A 263 -11.99 13.60 6.97
CA TYR A 263 -11.89 14.60 8.02
C TYR A 263 -10.85 15.68 7.66
N HIS A 264 -9.63 15.27 7.31
CA HIS A 264 -8.58 16.23 6.94
C HIS A 264 -8.90 17.03 5.67
N MET A 265 -9.60 16.44 4.70
CA MET A 265 -10.07 17.16 3.52
C MET A 265 -11.04 18.30 3.85
N ARG A 266 -11.79 18.17 4.95
CA ARG A 266 -12.73 19.19 5.43
C ARG A 266 -12.05 20.22 6.32
N GLU A 267 -11.25 19.75 7.27
CA GLU A 267 -10.73 20.58 8.36
C GLU A 267 -9.30 21.09 8.13
N ASN A 268 -8.49 20.43 7.28
CA ASN A 268 -7.07 20.72 7.10
C ASN A 268 -6.72 20.94 5.62
N ARG A 269 -6.91 22.18 5.14
CA ARG A 269 -6.60 22.57 3.75
C ARG A 269 -5.14 22.39 3.38
N ALA A 270 -4.22 22.64 4.31
CA ALA A 270 -2.78 22.53 4.04
C ALA A 270 -2.38 21.06 3.80
N LEU A 271 -2.85 20.13 4.64
CA LEU A 271 -2.64 18.71 4.41
C LEU A 271 -3.34 18.23 3.13
N THR A 272 -4.51 18.78 2.83
CA THR A 272 -5.23 18.45 1.58
C THR A 272 -4.42 18.80 0.36
N ALA A 273 -3.84 20.01 0.32
CA ALA A 273 -2.95 20.42 -0.77
C ALA A 273 -1.71 19.50 -0.87
N ILE A 274 -1.15 19.07 0.26
CA ILE A 274 -0.06 18.08 0.28
C ILE A 274 -0.53 16.74 -0.31
N MET A 275 -1.70 16.25 0.07
CA MET A 275 -2.23 15.01 -0.49
C MET A 275 -2.48 15.13 -2.00
N GLU A 276 -3.02 16.25 -2.47
CA GLU A 276 -3.27 16.48 -3.91
C GLU A 276 -1.98 16.58 -4.73
N GLN A 277 -0.91 17.17 -4.18
CA GLN A 277 0.35 17.39 -4.90
C GLN A 277 1.36 16.24 -4.72
N HIS A 278 1.30 15.56 -3.58
CA HIS A 278 2.38 14.70 -3.07
C HIS A 278 1.86 13.38 -2.49
N LEU A 279 0.70 12.87 -2.90
CA LEU A 279 0.18 11.59 -2.41
C LEU A 279 1.21 10.45 -2.51
N CYS A 280 1.90 10.34 -3.65
CA CYS A 280 2.74 9.20 -3.98
C CYS A 280 3.99 9.05 -3.09
N ILE A 281 4.40 10.12 -2.38
CA ILE A 281 5.52 10.08 -1.42
C ILE A 281 5.07 9.60 -0.02
N LEU A 282 3.76 9.55 0.25
CA LEU A 282 3.19 9.11 1.53
C LEU A 282 3.19 7.58 1.63
N THR A 283 4.37 6.97 1.56
CA THR A 283 4.55 5.52 1.58
C THR A 283 5.69 5.08 2.47
N GLU A 284 5.42 3.98 3.18
CA GLU A 284 6.37 3.22 3.98
C GLU A 284 7.30 2.33 3.14
N LYS A 285 7.14 2.29 1.81
CA LYS A 285 7.94 1.42 0.92
C LYS A 285 9.46 1.62 1.06
N LYS A 286 9.90 2.83 1.36
CA LYS A 286 11.32 3.17 1.59
C LYS A 286 11.92 2.37 2.74
N VAL A 287 11.14 2.11 3.79
CA VAL A 287 11.52 1.27 4.93
C VAL A 287 11.82 -0.15 4.45
N GLU A 288 10.97 -0.71 3.58
CA GLU A 288 11.17 -2.06 3.03
C GLU A 288 12.39 -2.15 2.12
N ILE A 289 12.67 -1.10 1.35
CA ILE A 289 13.86 -1.00 0.51
C ILE A 289 15.11 -0.97 1.40
N PHE A 290 15.13 -0.13 2.43
CA PHE A 290 16.22 -0.10 3.39
C PHE A 290 16.41 -1.46 4.07
N HIS A 291 15.34 -2.09 4.58
CA HIS A 291 15.43 -3.43 5.17
C HIS A 291 16.03 -4.46 4.19
N SER A 292 15.71 -4.36 2.90
CA SER A 292 16.29 -5.22 1.87
C SER A 292 17.79 -4.98 1.70
N VAL A 293 18.21 -3.72 1.64
CA VAL A 293 19.61 -3.31 1.57
C VAL A 293 20.36 -3.79 2.80
N LEU A 294 19.85 -3.50 4.00
CA LEU A 294 20.46 -3.93 5.26
C LEU A 294 20.60 -5.45 5.33
N ARG A 295 19.57 -6.23 5.01
CA ARG A 295 19.68 -7.71 4.98
C ARG A 295 20.77 -8.19 4.02
N ARG A 296 20.92 -7.53 2.87
CA ARG A 296 21.96 -7.86 1.89
C ARG A 296 23.36 -7.51 2.39
N LEU A 297 23.51 -6.40 3.11
CA LEU A 297 24.78 -5.89 3.65
C LEU A 297 25.19 -6.57 4.97
N VAL A 298 24.25 -6.89 5.85
CA VAL A 298 24.55 -7.69 7.05
C VAL A 298 24.93 -9.12 6.66
N ALA A 299 24.39 -9.64 5.56
CA ALA A 299 24.84 -10.89 4.95
C ALA A 299 26.18 -10.77 4.18
N LYS A 300 26.68 -9.56 3.93
CA LYS A 300 27.91 -9.24 3.18
C LYS A 300 28.57 -8.00 3.79
N THR A 301 29.33 -8.16 4.85
CA THR A 301 29.84 -7.08 5.72
C THR A 301 30.39 -5.84 4.98
N ILE A 302 30.06 -4.67 5.55
CA ILE A 302 30.60 -3.29 5.43
C ILE A 302 29.98 -2.39 4.34
N PHE A 303 29.29 -1.30 4.73
CA PHE A 303 29.40 0.01 4.07
C PHE A 303 29.13 1.21 4.99
N HIS A 304 29.81 2.30 4.64
CA HIS A 304 29.66 3.69 5.08
C HIS A 304 28.41 4.34 4.46
N ILE A 305 27.64 5.10 5.23
CA ILE A 305 26.59 6.01 4.73
C ILE A 305 27.13 7.44 4.79
N VAL A 306 27.16 8.12 3.65
CA VAL A 306 27.55 9.53 3.51
C VAL A 306 26.28 10.39 3.62
N VAL A 307 26.32 11.39 4.50
CA VAL A 307 25.22 12.35 4.76
C VAL A 307 25.53 13.68 4.07
N GLY A 308 24.60 14.25 3.29
CA GLY A 308 24.72 15.58 2.66
C GLY A 308 23.42 16.16 2.06
N LYS A 309 23.23 17.50 2.19
CA LYS A 309 22.08 18.40 1.82
C LYS A 309 21.93 18.66 0.28
N PRO A 310 20.85 19.27 -0.32
CA PRO A 310 19.77 20.14 0.27
C PRO A 310 18.29 20.02 -0.25
N LEU A 311 17.37 20.67 0.50
CA LEU A 311 16.12 21.41 0.19
C LEU A 311 14.94 20.81 -0.62
N LEU A 312 13.82 20.54 0.08
CA LEU A 312 12.45 20.96 -0.30
C LEU A 312 11.57 21.06 0.96
N LYS A 313 11.02 22.25 1.20
CA LYS A 313 10.43 22.70 2.49
C LYS A 313 8.94 22.37 2.69
N GLN A 314 8.35 21.47 1.91
CA GLN A 314 6.87 21.41 1.83
C GLN A 314 6.22 20.10 2.26
N THR A 315 6.95 19.00 2.42
CA THR A 315 6.39 17.77 3.02
C THR A 315 7.49 16.89 3.60
N ILE A 316 7.46 16.65 4.92
CA ILE A 316 8.27 15.62 5.57
C ILE A 316 7.37 14.41 5.80
N THR A 317 7.71 13.30 5.16
CA THR A 317 7.15 11.98 5.49
C THR A 317 8.11 11.30 6.46
N VAL A 318 7.63 11.00 7.66
CA VAL A 318 8.38 10.22 8.64
C VAL A 318 7.90 8.77 8.52
N SER A 319 8.82 7.86 8.24
CA SER A 319 8.59 6.42 8.29
C SER A 319 9.60 5.81 9.25
N TYR A 320 9.15 4.90 10.12
CA TYR A 320 10.09 4.21 11.00
C TYR A 320 10.73 3.03 10.28
N LEU A 321 12.03 2.91 10.49
CA LEU A 321 12.76 1.67 10.30
C LEU A 321 12.96 1.02 11.66
N ILE A 322 12.39 -0.17 11.84
CA ILE A 322 12.53 -0.90 13.10
C ILE A 322 12.74 -2.37 12.76
N LEU A 323 13.89 -2.89 13.19
CA LEU A 323 14.34 -4.23 12.83
C LEU A 323 13.72 -5.26 13.76
N PHE A 324 13.23 -6.34 13.16
CA PHE A 324 12.71 -7.50 13.89
C PHE A 324 13.76 -8.62 13.89
N LYS A 325 14.11 -9.13 15.06
CA LYS A 325 14.82 -10.40 15.22
C LYS A 325 13.81 -11.54 15.02
N HIS A 326 14.03 -12.39 14.02
CA HIS A 326 13.38 -13.70 13.99
C HIS A 326 14.02 -14.55 15.11
N SER A 327 13.30 -14.70 16.21
CA SER A 327 13.51 -15.79 17.17
C SER A 327 12.87 -17.06 16.63
#